data_AF-A0A4V1ZSS7-F1
#
_entry.id   AF-A0A4V1ZSS7-F1
#
_cell.length_a   1.000
_cell.length_b   1.000
_cell.length_c   1.000
_cell.angle_alpha   90.00
_cell.angle_beta   90.00
_cell.angle_gamma   90.00
#
_symmetry.space_group_name_H-M   'P 1'
#
loop_
_entity.id
_entity.type
_entity.pdbx_description
1 polymer ?
#
loop_
_entity_poly.entity_id
_entity_poly.type
_entity_poly.pdbx_seq_one_letter_code
_entity_poly.pdbx_strand_id
1 'polypeptide(L)'
;MERNGAPEETWFSFAYTPIQHEGGGVDGFYCPCIETTRQVLVARSIAASEERHRQILDSAADYAIVATDGDGLVTRWNVGAEATLGWTEVEMLGQPVDRFFTPEDRAAGRPQIEMDLARISGMAPDERWHQRKSGERFWAAGELTPLRSDDGTLTGYVKVLRDRTEQRLAD
;
A
#
# COMPACT_ATOMS: atom_id res chain seq x y z
N MET A 1 -2.12 4.13 -35.00
CA MET A 1 -2.20 5.18 -36.05
C MET A 1 -0.77 5.63 -36.33
N GLU A 2 -0.41 6.09 -37.53
CA GLU A 2 0.90 6.74 -37.70
C GLU A 2 0.87 8.13 -37.10
N ARG A 3 1.80 8.40 -36.17
CA ARG A 3 1.91 9.68 -35.48
C ARG A 3 3.38 9.96 -35.17
N ASN A 4 3.83 11.20 -35.37
CA ASN A 4 5.24 11.60 -35.19
C ASN A 4 6.26 10.75 -35.99
N GLY A 5 5.86 10.20 -37.15
CA GLY A 5 6.75 9.41 -38.01
C GLY A 5 6.98 7.96 -37.57
N ALA A 6 6.20 7.46 -36.61
CA ALA A 6 6.21 6.06 -36.20
C ALA A 6 4.78 5.53 -35.98
N PRO A 7 4.58 4.21 -36.09
CA PRO A 7 3.33 3.58 -35.66
C PRO A 7 3.19 3.72 -34.14
N GLU A 8 2.12 4.38 -33.70
CA GLU A 8 1.77 4.56 -32.29
C GLU A 8 0.43 3.86 -31.99
N GLU A 9 0.36 3.16 -30.85
CA GLU A 9 -0.90 2.68 -30.31
C GLU A 9 -1.68 3.88 -29.75
N THR A 10 -2.92 4.08 -30.21
CA THR A 10 -3.73 5.25 -29.88
C THR A 10 -5.10 4.82 -29.42
N TRP A 11 -5.62 5.48 -28.38
CA TRP A 11 -6.91 5.17 -27.80
C TRP A 11 -7.89 6.30 -28.08
N PHE A 12 -9.11 5.93 -28.42
CA PHE A 12 -10.20 6.84 -28.70
C PHE A 12 -11.43 6.39 -27.91
N SER A 13 -12.10 7.35 -27.27
CA SER A 13 -13.41 7.16 -26.67
C SER A 13 -14.47 7.63 -27.65
N PHE A 14 -15.48 6.78 -27.86
CA PHE A 14 -16.64 7.07 -28.68
C PHE A 14 -17.89 6.98 -27.82
N ALA A 15 -18.71 8.02 -27.84
CA ALA A 15 -20.08 7.97 -27.34
C ALA A 15 -21.04 8.08 -28.53
N TYR A 16 -22.19 7.43 -28.48
CA TYR A 16 -23.17 7.48 -29.57
C TYR A 16 -24.49 8.00 -29.03
N THR A 17 -24.98 9.10 -29.61
CA THR A 17 -26.29 9.68 -29.28
C THR A 17 -27.15 9.70 -30.54
N PRO A 18 -28.33 9.05 -30.58
CA PRO A 18 -29.21 9.11 -31.74
C PRO A 18 -29.80 10.51 -31.89
N ILE A 19 -29.91 10.98 -33.13
CA ILE A 19 -30.61 12.21 -33.49
C ILE A 19 -31.99 11.80 -34.00
N GLN A 20 -33.04 12.19 -33.29
CA GLN A 20 -34.42 11.82 -33.58
C GLN A 20 -35.18 12.96 -34.25
N HIS A 21 -36.11 12.66 -35.17
CA HIS A 21 -37.08 13.63 -35.69
C HIS A 21 -38.38 13.65 -34.85
N GLU A 22 -39.19 14.70 -34.99
CA GLU A 22 -40.44 14.92 -34.22
C GLU A 22 -41.45 13.76 -34.30
N GLY A 23 -41.34 12.89 -35.31
CA GLY A 23 -42.17 11.68 -35.48
C GLY A 23 -41.67 10.43 -34.72
N GLY A 24 -40.53 10.50 -34.02
CA GLY A 24 -39.98 9.40 -33.22
C GLY A 24 -39.04 8.44 -33.94
N GLY A 25 -38.70 8.65 -35.21
CA GLY A 25 -37.65 7.88 -35.90
C GLY A 25 -36.26 8.51 -35.74
N VAL A 26 -35.22 7.77 -36.13
CA VAL A 26 -33.81 8.18 -36.03
C VAL A 26 -33.30 8.63 -37.40
N ASP A 27 -32.84 9.88 -37.50
CA ASP A 27 -32.27 10.48 -38.72
C ASP A 27 -30.74 10.37 -38.78
N GLY A 28 -30.10 10.07 -37.65
CA GLY A 28 -28.66 9.87 -37.60
C GLY A 28 -28.11 9.62 -36.21
N PHE A 29 -26.78 9.60 -36.10
CA PHE A 29 -26.06 9.47 -34.83
C PHE A 29 -25.04 10.60 -34.71
N TYR A 30 -25.06 11.31 -33.59
CA TYR A 30 -23.95 12.13 -33.15
C TYR A 30 -22.93 11.24 -32.43
N CYS A 31 -21.69 11.22 -32.92
CA CYS A 31 -20.60 10.46 -32.32
C CYS A 31 -19.41 11.38 -32.03
N PRO A 32 -19.30 11.95 -30.81
CA PRO A 32 -18.07 12.61 -30.40
C PRO A 32 -16.97 11.56 -30.26
N CYS A 33 -15.85 11.82 -30.93
CA CYS A 33 -14.61 11.05 -30.82
C CYS A 33 -13.60 11.90 -30.06
N ILE A 34 -13.12 11.39 -28.93
CA ILE A 34 -12.08 12.04 -28.14
C ILE A 34 -10.89 11.11 -28.08
N GLU A 35 -9.72 11.60 -28.45
CA GLU A 35 -8.48 10.86 -28.25
C GLU A 35 -8.14 10.81 -26.75
N THR A 36 -8.00 9.60 -26.21
CA THR A 36 -7.70 9.33 -24.80
C THR A 36 -6.32 8.70 -24.59
N THR A 37 -5.50 8.62 -25.65
CA THR A 37 -4.15 8.03 -25.63
C THR A 37 -3.33 8.45 -24.41
N ARG A 38 -3.21 9.76 -24.14
CA ARG A 38 -2.45 10.28 -23.00
C ARG A 38 -2.96 9.77 -21.66
N GLN A 39 -4.28 9.73 -21.46
CA GLN A 39 -4.89 9.30 -20.20
C GLN A 39 -4.63 7.81 -19.96
N VAL A 40 -4.80 6.99 -21.00
CA VAL A 40 -4.55 5.54 -20.94
C VAL A 40 -3.09 5.25 -20.66
N LEU A 41 -2.17 5.93 -21.35
CA LEU A 41 -0.73 5.74 -21.14
C LEU A 41 -0.29 6.13 -19.72
N VAL A 42 -0.78 7.25 -19.19
CA VAL A 42 -0.49 7.67 -17.80
C VAL A 42 -1.05 6.65 -16.80
N ALA A 43 -2.30 6.22 -16.96
CA ALA A 43 -2.92 5.23 -16.06
C ALA A 43 -2.16 3.89 -16.07
N ARG A 44 -1.76 3.42 -17.25
CA ARG A 44 -0.94 2.20 -17.40
C ARG A 44 0.44 2.35 -16.76
N SER A 45 1.09 3.50 -16.93
CA SER A 45 2.39 3.76 -16.31
C SER A 45 2.30 3.75 -14.78
N ILE A 46 1.24 4.33 -14.20
CA ILE A 46 1.00 4.33 -12.76
C ILE A 46 0.78 2.88 -12.28
N ALA A 47 -0.11 2.14 -12.93
CA ALA A 47 -0.41 0.76 -12.57
C ALA A 47 0.84 -0.16 -12.66
N ALA A 48 1.65 -0.01 -13.70
CA ALA A 48 2.88 -0.78 -13.86
C ALA A 48 3.94 -0.45 -12.78
N SER A 49 4.04 0.82 -12.38
CA SER A 49 4.94 1.22 -11.30
C SER A 49 4.48 0.67 -9.95
N GLU A 50 3.17 0.72 -9.68
CA GLU A 50 2.59 0.19 -8.45
C GLU A 50 2.78 -1.33 -8.34
N GLU A 51 2.53 -2.05 -9.44
CA GLU A 51 2.77 -3.49 -9.54
C GLU A 51 4.22 -3.84 -9.22
N ARG A 52 5.16 -3.14 -9.85
CA ARG A 52 6.59 -3.36 -9.61
C ARG A 52 6.97 -3.11 -8.15
N HIS A 53 6.45 -2.05 -7.52
CA HIS A 53 6.70 -1.78 -6.10
C HIS A 53 6.16 -2.91 -5.21
N ARG A 54 4.96 -3.42 -5.51
CA ARG A 54 4.37 -4.55 -4.77
C ARG A 54 5.25 -5.80 -4.88
N GLN A 55 5.67 -6.16 -6.10
CA GLN A 55 6.55 -7.30 -6.34
C GLN A 55 7.89 -7.19 -5.59
N ILE A 56 8.46 -5.99 -5.49
CA ILE A 56 9.70 -5.77 -4.71
C ILE A 56 9.47 -6.05 -3.23
N LEU A 57 8.40 -5.50 -2.64
CA LEU A 57 8.08 -5.72 -1.22
C LEU A 57 7.74 -7.19 -0.93
N ASP A 58 7.03 -7.84 -1.85
CA ASP A 58 6.62 -9.23 -1.69
C ASP A 58 7.77 -10.23 -1.90
N SER A 59 8.82 -9.83 -2.62
CA SER A 59 10.04 -10.65 -2.75
C SER A 59 10.77 -10.84 -1.41
N ALA A 60 10.55 -9.96 -0.43
CA ALA A 60 11.10 -10.04 0.91
C ALA A 60 10.17 -10.81 1.88
N ALA A 61 9.71 -12.00 1.47
CA ALA A 61 8.72 -12.77 2.23
C ALA A 61 9.19 -13.18 3.65
N ASP A 62 10.49 -13.26 3.89
CA ASP A 62 11.07 -13.51 5.23
C ASP A 62 10.90 -12.33 6.21
N TYR A 63 10.50 -11.17 5.70
CA TYR A 63 10.29 -9.95 6.47
C TYR A 63 8.84 -9.50 6.39
N ALA A 64 8.25 -9.23 7.55
CA ALA A 64 6.99 -8.52 7.63
C ALA A 64 7.25 -7.03 7.44
N ILE A 65 6.73 -6.48 6.35
CA ILE A 65 6.82 -5.06 6.01
C ILE A 65 5.42 -4.46 6.10
N VAL A 66 5.26 -3.52 7.01
CA VAL A 66 4.00 -2.82 7.28
C VAL A 66 4.24 -1.33 7.10
N ALA A 67 3.47 -0.68 6.21
CA ALA A 67 3.47 0.77 6.10
C ALA A 67 2.22 1.34 6.75
N THR A 68 2.35 2.53 7.32
CA THR A 68 1.27 3.29 7.96
C THR A 68 1.29 4.74 7.50
N ASP A 69 0.18 5.45 7.71
CA ASP A 69 0.16 6.92 7.64
C ASP A 69 0.74 7.56 8.92
N GLY A 70 0.65 8.89 9.02
CA GLY A 70 1.18 9.65 10.16
C GLY A 70 0.47 9.36 11.50
N ASP A 71 -0.75 8.83 11.45
CA ASP A 71 -1.58 8.48 12.61
C ASP A 71 -1.47 6.99 12.98
N GLY A 72 -0.67 6.22 12.24
CA GLY A 72 -0.45 4.80 12.49
C GLY A 72 -1.54 3.89 11.92
N LEU A 73 -2.34 4.36 10.96
CA LEU A 73 -3.27 3.50 10.22
C LEU A 73 -2.53 2.81 9.08
N VAL A 74 -2.70 1.50 8.94
CA VAL A 74 -1.99 0.69 7.96
C VAL A 74 -2.40 1.08 6.54
N THR A 75 -1.39 1.37 5.72
CA THR A 75 -1.53 1.72 4.31
C THR A 75 -0.99 0.65 3.38
N ARG A 76 -0.13 -0.25 3.88
CA ARG A 76 0.40 -1.41 3.15
C ARG A 76 0.72 -2.58 4.07
N TRP A 77 0.60 -3.78 3.51
CA TRP A 77 0.88 -5.02 4.20
C TRP A 77 1.39 -6.08 3.21
N ASN A 78 2.69 -6.38 3.23
CA ASN A 78 3.26 -7.32 2.27
C ASN A 78 2.93 -8.79 2.61
N VAL A 79 3.23 -9.70 1.69
CA VAL A 79 3.02 -11.16 1.91
C VAL A 79 3.78 -11.71 3.13
N GLY A 80 4.93 -11.14 3.48
CA GLY A 80 5.68 -11.53 4.68
C GLY A 80 4.97 -11.12 5.98
N ALA A 81 4.28 -9.99 5.97
CA ALA A 81 3.45 -9.54 7.09
C ALA A 81 2.23 -10.45 7.23
N GLU A 82 1.61 -10.87 6.13
CA GLU A 82 0.52 -11.86 6.18
C GLU A 82 0.98 -13.20 6.73
N ALA A 83 2.12 -13.72 6.25
CA ALA A 83 2.68 -14.97 6.73
C ALA A 83 3.06 -14.93 8.21
N THR A 84 3.62 -13.81 8.68
CA THR A 84 4.08 -13.66 10.07
C THR A 84 2.94 -13.31 11.02
N LEU A 85 2.10 -12.33 10.67
CA LEU A 85 1.12 -11.76 11.60
C LEU A 85 -0.27 -12.40 11.45
N GLY A 86 -0.56 -13.03 10.31
CA GLY A 86 -1.76 -13.84 10.08
C GLY A 86 -3.00 -13.06 9.64
N TRP A 87 -2.91 -11.74 9.46
CA TRP A 87 -3.96 -10.96 8.79
C TRP A 87 -3.61 -10.77 7.32
N THR A 88 -4.65 -10.73 6.48
CA THR A 88 -4.47 -10.32 5.07
C THR A 88 -4.31 -8.82 4.96
N GLU A 89 -3.76 -8.33 3.84
CA GLU A 89 -3.67 -6.89 3.58
C GLU A 89 -5.05 -6.22 3.66
N VAL A 90 -6.07 -6.81 3.03
CA VAL A 90 -7.44 -6.28 3.01
C VAL A 90 -8.03 -6.12 4.41
N GLU A 91 -7.69 -7.00 5.35
CA GLU A 91 -8.16 -6.91 6.74
C GLU A 91 -7.46 -5.80 7.52
N MET A 92 -6.21 -5.48 7.18
CA MET A 92 -5.40 -4.50 7.91
C MET A 92 -5.45 -3.11 7.32
N LEU A 93 -5.73 -2.93 6.03
CA LEU A 93 -5.80 -1.60 5.43
C LEU A 93 -6.79 -0.69 6.18
N GLY A 94 -6.31 0.50 6.56
CA GLY A 94 -7.04 1.48 7.37
C GLY A 94 -7.21 1.10 8.85
N GLN A 95 -6.68 -0.04 9.30
CA GLN A 95 -6.69 -0.42 10.71
C GLN A 95 -5.49 0.15 11.46
N PRO A 96 -5.59 0.36 12.77
CA PRO A 96 -4.44 0.75 13.59
C PRO A 96 -3.34 -0.31 13.57
N VAL A 97 -2.09 0.14 13.51
CA VAL A 97 -0.89 -0.71 13.61
C VAL A 97 -0.77 -1.40 14.98
N ASP A 98 -1.47 -0.91 16.00
CA ASP A 98 -1.40 -1.45 17.36
C ASP A 98 -2.00 -2.87 17.50
N ARG A 99 -2.75 -3.35 16.50
CA ARG A 99 -3.47 -4.64 16.56
C ARG A 99 -2.57 -5.86 16.74
N PHE A 100 -1.33 -5.80 16.26
CA PHE A 100 -0.35 -6.88 16.44
C PHE A 100 0.56 -6.66 17.66
N PHE A 101 0.35 -5.61 18.45
CA PHE A 101 1.01 -5.43 19.74
C PHE A 101 0.27 -6.23 20.82
N THR A 102 1.01 -6.62 21.86
CA THR A 102 0.40 -7.27 23.02
C THR A 102 -0.58 -6.31 23.74
N PRO A 103 -1.62 -6.83 24.42
CA PRO A 103 -2.52 -6.00 25.20
C PRO A 103 -1.80 -5.10 26.22
N GLU A 104 -0.73 -5.62 26.82
CA GLU A 104 0.11 -4.91 27.79
C GLU A 104 0.86 -3.75 27.14
N ASP A 105 1.45 -3.98 25.96
CA ASP A 105 2.15 -2.92 25.22
C ASP A 105 1.20 -1.84 24.70
N ARG A 106 -0.02 -2.23 24.29
CA ARG A 106 -1.08 -1.29 23.92
C ARG A 106 -1.49 -0.44 25.11
N ALA A 107 -1.72 -1.05 26.28
CA ALA A 107 -2.06 -0.33 27.50
C ALA A 107 -0.93 0.61 27.97
N ALA A 108 0.33 0.23 27.72
CA ALA A 108 1.50 1.06 28.01
C ALA A 108 1.81 2.13 26.94
N GLY A 109 0.98 2.25 25.88
CA GLY A 109 1.17 3.24 24.82
C GLY A 109 2.43 3.01 23.96
N ARG A 110 2.95 1.77 23.91
CA ARG A 110 4.18 1.45 23.17
C ARG A 110 4.15 1.81 21.69
N PRO A 111 3.06 1.57 20.92
CA PRO A 111 3.02 1.95 19.51
C PRO A 111 3.28 3.45 19.31
N GLN A 112 2.67 4.30 20.15
CA GLN A 112 2.86 5.75 20.05
C GLN A 112 4.28 6.16 20.42
N ILE A 113 4.84 5.59 21.50
CA ILE A 113 6.21 5.85 21.93
C ILE A 113 7.21 5.49 20.82
N GLU A 114 6.98 4.36 20.14
CA GLU A 114 7.81 3.91 19.01
C GLU A 114 7.72 4.88 17.83
N MET A 115 6.51 5.32 17.45
CA MET A 115 6.30 6.32 16.40
C MET A 115 6.91 7.69 16.72
N ASP A 116 6.82 8.14 17.96
CA ASP A 116 7.39 9.40 18.42
C ASP A 116 8.92 9.34 18.42
N LEU A 117 9.50 8.22 18.88
CA LEU A 117 10.93 8.00 18.82
C LEU A 117 11.41 8.02 17.36
N ALA A 118 10.81 7.21 16.48
CA ALA A 118 11.18 7.16 15.06
C ALA A 118 11.08 8.53 14.39
N ARG A 119 10.08 9.34 14.76
CA ARG A 119 9.92 10.71 14.25
C ARG A 119 11.10 11.62 14.62
N ILE A 120 11.63 11.48 15.83
CA ILE A 120 12.69 12.33 16.40
C ILE A 120 14.09 11.84 16.00
N SER A 121 14.38 10.55 16.17
CA SER A 121 15.70 9.96 15.95
C SER A 121 15.91 9.45 14.52
N GLY A 122 14.86 9.37 13.70
CA GLY A 122 14.88 8.78 12.36
C GLY A 122 14.70 7.27 12.35
N MET A 123 14.66 6.61 13.52
CA MET A 123 14.46 5.17 13.65
C MET A 123 14.11 4.81 15.10
N ALA A 124 13.19 3.86 15.29
CA ALA A 124 12.92 3.25 16.58
C ALA A 124 13.14 1.72 16.50
N PRO A 125 13.99 1.13 17.35
CA PRO A 125 14.15 -0.31 17.39
C PRO A 125 12.91 -0.98 17.98
N ASP A 126 12.61 -2.17 17.48
CA ASP A 126 11.53 -3.01 17.99
C ASP A 126 12.00 -4.44 18.22
N GLU A 127 12.30 -4.75 19.48
CA GLU A 127 12.65 -6.10 19.92
C GLU A 127 11.76 -6.47 21.11
N ARG A 128 10.61 -7.10 20.83
CA ARG A 128 9.63 -7.46 21.85
C ARG A 128 8.70 -8.59 21.41
N TRP A 129 7.90 -9.05 22.36
CA TRP A 129 6.77 -9.93 22.07
C TRP A 129 5.67 -9.15 21.36
N HIS A 130 5.24 -9.66 20.21
CA HIS A 130 4.05 -9.24 19.49
C HIS A 130 3.04 -10.38 19.46
N GLN A 131 1.85 -10.12 18.93
CA GLN A 131 0.75 -11.07 18.86
C GLN A 131 0.24 -11.22 17.42
N ARG A 132 0.11 -12.47 16.97
CA ARG A 132 -0.52 -12.82 15.69
C ARG A 132 -2.04 -12.73 15.79
N LYS A 133 -2.73 -12.78 14.65
CA LYS A 133 -4.21 -12.87 14.58
C LYS A 133 -4.79 -14.02 15.40
N SER A 134 -4.09 -15.15 15.46
CA SER A 134 -4.48 -16.32 16.25
C SER A 134 -4.44 -16.09 17.77
N GLY A 135 -3.78 -15.01 18.22
CA GLY A 135 -3.48 -14.76 19.62
C GLY A 135 -2.12 -15.31 20.07
N GLU A 136 -1.45 -16.10 19.24
CA GLU A 136 -0.09 -16.60 19.50
C GLU A 136 0.90 -15.43 19.62
N ARG A 137 1.82 -15.52 20.59
CA ARG A 137 2.90 -14.54 20.74
C ARG A 137 4.12 -14.98 19.96
N PHE A 138 4.79 -14.03 19.32
CA PHE A 138 6.06 -14.24 18.65
C PHE A 138 7.04 -13.12 19.01
N TRP A 139 8.33 -13.42 19.01
CA TRP A 139 9.37 -12.44 19.29
C TRP A 139 9.70 -11.70 17.99
N ALA A 140 9.22 -10.46 17.87
CA ALA A 140 9.56 -9.60 16.76
C ALA A 140 10.93 -8.97 17.02
N ALA A 141 11.78 -8.99 16.00
CA ALA A 141 13.02 -8.22 15.95
C ALA A 141 13.02 -7.38 14.67
N GLY A 142 13.13 -6.07 14.81
CA GLY A 142 12.97 -5.14 13.70
C GLY A 142 13.11 -3.68 14.10
N GLU A 143 12.60 -2.82 13.24
CA GLU A 143 12.64 -1.37 13.43
C GLU A 143 11.48 -0.67 12.73
N LEU A 144 11.16 0.52 13.23
CA LEU A 144 10.23 1.46 12.64
C LEU A 144 11.01 2.68 12.12
N THR A 145 10.80 3.03 10.86
CA THR A 145 11.42 4.19 10.21
C THR A 145 10.34 5.16 9.71
N PRO A 146 10.55 6.48 9.80
CA PRO A 146 9.60 7.46 9.28
C PRO A 146 9.68 7.52 7.75
N LEU A 147 8.52 7.52 7.09
CA LEU A 147 8.38 7.89 5.69
C LEU A 147 8.23 9.40 5.57
N ARG A 148 8.98 10.00 4.65
CA ARG A 148 8.94 11.44 4.39
C ARG A 148 8.75 11.71 2.90
N SER A 149 7.99 12.75 2.60
CA SER A 149 7.93 13.34 1.27
C SER A 149 9.26 14.02 0.91
N ASP A 150 9.41 14.37 -0.37
CA ASP A 150 10.61 15.07 -0.90
C ASP A 150 10.89 16.42 -0.20
N ASP A 151 9.86 17.05 0.37
CA ASP A 151 9.95 18.28 1.15
C ASP A 151 10.31 18.07 2.63
N GLY A 152 10.50 16.82 3.06
CA GLY A 152 10.81 16.43 4.43
C GLY A 152 9.59 16.22 5.35
N THR A 153 8.37 16.46 4.84
CA THR A 153 7.12 16.25 5.59
C THR A 153 6.94 14.78 5.93
N LEU A 154 6.63 14.46 7.19
CA LEU A 154 6.30 13.10 7.61
C LEU A 154 5.00 12.65 6.94
N THR A 155 5.05 11.57 6.19
CA THR A 155 3.88 10.96 5.52
C THR A 155 3.40 9.69 6.20
N GLY A 156 4.23 9.09 7.05
CA GLY A 156 3.88 7.92 7.83
C GLY A 156 5.10 7.16 8.31
N TYR A 157 4.96 5.85 8.45
CA TYR A 157 6.04 4.98 8.95
C TYR A 157 6.09 3.65 8.22
N VAL A 158 7.28 3.06 8.13
CA VAL A 158 7.47 1.67 7.73
C VAL A 158 8.07 0.89 8.88
N LYS A 159 7.39 -0.19 9.25
CA LYS A 159 7.89 -1.19 10.17
C LYS A 159 8.40 -2.39 9.38
N VAL A 160 9.63 -2.79 9.63
CA VAL A 160 10.21 -4.02 9.10
C VAL A 160 10.54 -4.90 10.29
N LEU A 161 9.94 -6.08 10.36
CA LEU A 161 10.17 -7.02 11.45
C LEU A 161 10.36 -8.45 10.95
N ARG A 162 11.09 -9.23 11.74
CA ARG A 162 11.30 -10.65 11.52
C ARG A 162 10.92 -11.41 12.78
N ASP A 163 10.32 -12.57 12.59
CA ASP A 163 10.10 -13.53 13.68
C ASP A 163 11.43 -14.16 14.10
N ARG A 164 11.80 -13.94 15.36
CA ARG A 164 12.98 -14.55 15.99
C ARG A 164 12.63 -15.36 17.24
N THR A 165 11.42 -15.91 17.30
CA THR A 165 10.93 -16.69 18.44
C THR A 165 11.82 -17.90 18.71
N GLU A 166 12.20 -18.66 17.69
CA GLU A 166 13.06 -19.84 17.84
C GLU A 166 14.44 -19.49 18.41
N GLN A 167 15.07 -18.42 17.90
CA GLN A 167 16.37 -17.98 18.41
C GLN A 167 16.26 -17.50 19.86
N ARG A 168 15.20 -16.76 20.18
CA ARG A 168 14.98 -16.22 21.53
C ARG A 168 14.74 -17.32 22.57
N LEU A 169 14.14 -18.43 22.19
CA LEU A 169 13.87 -19.57 23.09
C LEU A 169 15.07 -20.54 23.21
N ALA A 170 16.04 -20.45 22.31
CA ALA A 170 17.26 -21.26 22.35
C ALA A 170 18.36 -20.66 23.24
N ASP A 171 18.26 -19.37 23.58
CA ASP A 171 19.14 -18.62 24.50
C ASP A 171 18.69 -18.73 25.96
#